data_AF-A0AAV2ES29-F1
#
_entry.id   AF-A0AAV2ES29-F1
#
_cell.length_a   1.000
_cell.length_b   1.000
_cell.length_c   1.000
_cell.angle_alpha   90.00
_cell.angle_beta   90.00
_cell.angle_gamma   90.00
#
_symmetry.space_group_name_H-M   'P 1'
#
loop_
_entity.id
_entity.type
_entity.pdbx_description
1 polymer ?
#
loop_
_entity_poly.entity_id
_entity_poly.type
_entity_poly.pdbx_seq_one_letter_code
_entity_poly.pdbx_strand_id
1 'polypeptide(L)'
;MTSNYTFWCHHGEKPDESLGSWNEATDNSNNMFDMLRDLYPNMSKTNEENRALQTMNQHSGRRPVRQIALDLEEKLGRPPNVAELVFETYKEGDMIKDDAAIERHAKILEIMEANPNFTALEVVEAILGEQKCGHVICFGGGLRPKDLKSSTSTTNANDADLEAQLRRSDEEKEALQQTVTELKDTVTEQAEEMANMKAEMKKLQELFETSQNRQH
;
A
#
# COMPACT_ATOMS: atom_id res chain seq x y z
N MET A 1 -18.07 31.98 38.39
CA MET A 1 -17.30 30.71 38.48
C MET A 1 -16.37 30.65 37.29
N THR A 2 -15.12 31.04 37.49
CA THR A 2 -14.07 30.98 36.47
C THR A 2 -12.89 30.30 37.15
N SER A 3 -12.66 29.04 36.77
CA SER A 3 -11.58 28.23 37.32
C SER A 3 -10.22 28.82 36.93
N ASN A 4 -9.39 29.06 37.94
CA ASN A 4 -7.98 29.39 37.77
C ASN A 4 -7.26 28.16 37.20
N TYR A 5 -6.62 28.30 36.05
CA TYR A 5 -5.62 27.35 35.59
C TYR A 5 -4.26 27.85 36.06
N THR A 6 -3.70 27.20 37.09
CA THR A 6 -2.34 27.46 37.56
C THR A 6 -1.39 26.65 36.69
N PHE A 7 -0.69 27.32 35.77
CA PHE A 7 0.40 26.70 35.01
C PHE A 7 1.65 26.69 35.92
N TRP A 8 2.05 25.50 36.37
CA TRP A 8 3.31 25.29 37.07
C TRP A 8 4.46 25.27 36.06
N CYS A 9 5.20 26.37 35.95
CA CYS A 9 6.57 26.35 35.40
C CYS A 9 7.54 26.31 36.59
N HIS A 10 8.13 25.15 36.86
CA HIS A 10 9.33 25.07 37.68
C HIS A 10 10.51 25.63 36.88
N HIS A 11 10.75 26.93 36.99
CA HIS A 11 12.08 27.46 36.75
C HIS A 11 12.86 27.35 38.05
N GLY A 12 13.88 26.49 38.06
CA GLY A 12 14.91 26.50 39.09
C GLY A 12 15.61 27.86 39.07
N GLU A 13 15.47 28.60 40.16
CA GLU A 13 16.17 29.85 40.40
C GLU A 13 17.69 29.60 40.39
N LYS A 14 18.42 30.33 39.54
CA LYS A 14 19.84 30.63 39.77
C LYS A 14 19.91 31.98 40.48
N PRO A 15 20.46 32.06 41.70
CA PRO A 15 20.50 33.32 42.43
C PRO A 15 21.87 33.99 42.27
N ASP A 16 22.07 34.82 41.24
CA ASP A 16 23.08 35.91 41.28
C ASP A 16 23.04 36.96 40.13
N GLU A 17 22.10 36.95 39.19
CA GLU A 17 22.09 37.99 38.16
C GLU A 17 21.34 39.25 38.64
N SER A 18 22.13 40.22 39.11
CA SER A 18 21.72 41.61 39.30
C SER A 18 21.06 42.13 38.01
N LEU A 19 19.77 42.49 38.10
CA LEU A 19 19.04 43.18 37.03
C LEU A 19 19.70 44.52 36.75
N GLY A 20 20.55 44.55 35.72
CA GLY A 20 21.21 45.74 35.23
C GLY A 20 20.20 46.83 34.88
N SER A 21 20.47 48.03 35.39
CA SER A 21 19.78 49.27 35.07
C SER A 21 19.76 49.49 33.55
N TRP A 22 18.56 49.61 32.98
CA TRP A 22 18.37 49.98 31.58
C TRP A 22 18.72 51.46 31.40
N ASN A 23 19.95 51.75 31.00
CA ASN A 23 20.29 53.05 30.44
C ASN A 23 19.82 53.12 28.99
N GLU A 24 19.10 54.19 28.68
CA GLU A 24 18.69 54.58 27.33
C GLU A 24 19.90 54.65 26.40
N ALA A 25 19.86 53.90 25.29
CA ALA A 25 20.78 54.06 24.18
C ALA A 25 19.98 54.16 22.88
N THR A 26 20.24 55.25 22.19
CA THR A 26 19.61 55.76 20.97
C THR A 26 19.91 54.91 19.74
N ASP A 27 18.96 54.93 18.80
CA ASP A 27 19.05 54.69 17.35
C ASP A 27 20.30 53.96 16.82
N ASN A 28 20.15 52.67 16.50
CA ASN A 28 20.93 52.04 15.43
C ASN A 28 20.13 50.87 14.82
N SER A 29 19.38 51.15 13.75
CA SER A 29 18.57 50.16 13.02
C SER A 29 19.39 49.05 12.34
N ASN A 30 20.72 49.17 12.30
CA ASN A 30 21.62 48.10 11.84
C ASN A 30 21.88 47.02 12.91
N ASN A 31 21.51 47.26 14.17
CA ASN A 31 21.84 46.35 15.27
C ASN A 31 20.91 45.12 15.34
N MET A 32 19.68 45.22 14.80
CA MET A 32 18.72 44.11 14.86
C MET A 32 19.06 42.98 13.87
N PHE A 33 19.56 43.32 12.68
CA PHE A 33 19.94 42.34 11.66
C PHE A 33 21.22 41.59 12.03
N ASP A 34 22.21 42.29 12.60
CA ASP A 34 23.45 41.65 13.08
C ASP A 34 23.18 40.80 14.33
N MET A 35 22.33 41.28 15.25
CA MET A 35 21.88 40.49 16.40
C MET A 35 21.14 39.22 15.97
N LEU A 36 20.25 39.29 14.97
CA LEU A 36 19.58 38.10 14.42
C LEU A 36 20.54 37.16 13.66
N ARG A 37 21.52 37.73 12.93
CA ARG A 37 22.56 36.97 12.21
C ARG A 37 23.43 36.17 13.16
N ASP A 38 23.73 36.71 14.34
CA ASP A 38 24.55 36.02 15.35
C ASP A 38 23.71 35.12 16.26
N LEU A 39 22.46 35.50 16.55
CA LEU A 39 21.56 34.73 17.41
C LEU A 39 21.12 33.42 16.74
N TYR A 40 20.85 33.41 15.44
CA TYR A 40 20.32 32.21 14.76
C TYR A 40 21.34 31.04 14.72
N PRO A 41 22.60 31.24 14.31
CA PRO A 41 23.62 30.20 14.33
C PRO A 41 24.01 29.82 15.76
N ASN A 42 24.07 30.78 16.69
CA ASN A 42 24.41 30.48 18.08
C ASN A 42 23.30 29.69 18.76
N MET A 43 22.02 30.06 18.59
CA MET A 43 20.90 29.25 19.08
C MET A 43 20.86 27.87 18.41
N SER A 44 21.18 27.76 17.11
CA SER A 44 21.28 26.47 16.43
C SER A 44 22.39 25.60 17.03
N LYS A 45 23.58 26.16 17.25
CA LYS A 45 24.72 25.46 17.87
C LYS A 45 24.42 25.05 19.30
N THR A 46 23.85 25.94 20.11
CA THR A 46 23.44 25.61 21.49
C THR A 46 22.34 24.55 21.50
N ASN A 47 21.43 24.55 20.53
CA ASN A 47 20.41 23.50 20.40
C ASN A 47 21.01 22.15 19.93
N GLU A 48 22.05 22.19 19.09
CA GLU A 48 22.80 21.01 18.64
C GLU A 48 23.66 20.42 19.77
N GLU A 49 24.36 21.26 20.53
CA GLU A 49 25.11 20.89 21.73
C GLU A 49 24.18 20.33 22.81
N ASN A 50 23.02 20.96 23.04
CA ASN A 50 22.01 20.46 23.97
C ASN A 50 21.41 19.12 23.49
N ARG A 51 21.25 18.90 22.17
CA ARG A 51 20.87 17.58 21.62
C ARG A 51 21.99 16.55 21.79
N ALA A 52 23.25 16.94 21.63
CA ALA A 52 24.39 16.05 21.82
C ALA A 52 24.55 15.62 23.29
N LEU A 53 24.15 16.49 24.23
CA LEU A 53 24.09 16.21 25.67
C LEU A 53 22.83 15.43 26.10
N GLN A 54 21.84 15.25 25.22
CA GLN A 54 20.72 14.36 25.50
C GLN A 54 21.21 12.91 25.48
N THR A 55 21.34 12.32 26.67
CA THR A 55 21.62 10.89 26.88
C THR A 55 20.46 9.98 26.49
N MET A 56 19.29 10.55 26.21
CA MET A 56 18.14 9.83 25.69
C MET A 56 18.30 9.68 24.19
N ASN A 57 18.57 8.44 23.74
CA ASN A 57 18.46 8.08 22.35
C ASN A 57 17.12 8.61 21.79
N GLN A 58 17.17 9.57 20.87
CA GLN A 58 15.98 10.11 20.18
C GLN A 58 15.26 9.07 19.31
N HIS A 59 15.70 7.80 19.37
CA HIS A 59 14.99 6.64 18.86
C HIS A 59 14.82 5.58 19.97
N SER A 60 14.09 5.94 21.03
CA SER A 60 13.41 4.93 21.84
C SER A 60 12.10 4.53 21.14
N GLY A 61 12.17 3.60 20.19
CA GLY A 61 10.95 3.06 19.59
C GLY A 61 11.20 2.44 18.23
N ARG A 62 10.56 1.30 17.99
CA ARG A 62 10.59 0.51 16.74
C ARG A 62 10.51 1.40 15.50
N ARG A 63 11.21 1.00 14.42
CA ARG A 63 11.19 1.72 13.13
C ARG A 63 9.75 1.99 12.70
N PRO A 64 9.44 3.17 12.13
CA PRO A 64 8.10 3.46 11.67
C PRO A 64 7.73 2.50 10.53
N VAL A 65 6.48 2.05 10.50
CA VAL A 65 6.03 1.02 9.57
C VAL A 65 6.16 1.45 8.11
N ARG A 66 6.05 2.75 7.84
CA ARG A 66 6.35 3.30 6.51
C ARG A 66 7.78 3.01 6.06
N GLN A 67 8.77 3.16 6.96
CA GLN A 67 10.16 2.85 6.62
C GLN A 67 10.34 1.35 6.39
N ILE A 68 9.71 0.54 7.23
CA ILE A 68 9.71 -0.92 7.09
C ILE A 68 9.11 -1.34 5.74
N ALA A 69 8.02 -0.70 5.30
CA ALA A 69 7.39 -0.97 4.02
C ALA A 69 8.32 -0.67 2.84
N LEU A 70 9.02 0.47 2.86
CA LEU A 70 9.97 0.84 1.81
C LEU A 70 11.16 -0.13 1.75
N ASP A 71 11.74 -0.46 2.91
CA ASP A 71 12.86 -1.41 2.98
C ASP A 71 12.45 -2.81 2.48
N LEU A 72 11.21 -3.22 2.77
CA LEU A 72 10.66 -4.49 2.27
C LEU A 72 10.38 -4.45 0.78
N GLU A 73 9.84 -3.34 0.28
CA GLU A 73 9.57 -3.15 -1.15
C GLU A 73 10.85 -3.20 -1.98
N GLU A 74 11.94 -2.57 -1.49
CA GLU A 74 13.26 -2.65 -2.12
C GLU A 74 13.80 -4.09 -2.16
N LYS A 75 13.59 -4.87 -1.09
CA LYS A 75 14.04 -6.27 -0.99
C LYS A 75 13.21 -7.23 -1.83
N LEU A 76 11.89 -7.03 -1.88
CA LEU A 76 10.94 -7.91 -2.54
C LEU A 76 10.75 -7.58 -4.02
N GLY A 77 11.06 -6.33 -4.44
CA GLY A 77 10.74 -5.81 -5.76
C GLY A 77 9.23 -5.62 -6.00
N ARG A 78 8.42 -5.68 -4.93
CA ARG A 78 6.96 -5.48 -4.94
C ARG A 78 6.50 -4.90 -3.60
N PRO A 79 5.33 -4.24 -3.54
CA PRO A 79 4.76 -3.81 -2.28
C PRO A 79 4.57 -5.00 -1.32
N PRO A 80 4.96 -4.86 -0.03
CA PRO A 80 4.80 -5.92 0.95
C PRO A 80 3.33 -6.10 1.34
N ASN A 81 2.95 -7.34 1.63
CA ASN A 81 1.60 -7.65 2.11
C ASN A 81 1.44 -7.35 3.62
N VAL A 82 0.21 -7.45 4.15
CA VAL A 82 -0.08 -7.14 5.57
C VAL A 82 0.65 -8.07 6.52
N ALA A 83 0.71 -9.37 6.21
CA ALA A 83 1.40 -10.35 7.04
C ALA A 83 2.91 -10.07 7.11
N GLU A 84 3.54 -9.76 5.98
CA GLU A 84 4.95 -9.39 5.85
C GLU A 84 5.26 -8.12 6.65
N LEU A 85 4.39 -7.11 6.56
CA LEU A 85 4.52 -5.88 7.34
C LEU A 85 4.38 -6.14 8.85
N VAL A 86 3.39 -6.92 9.27
CA VAL A 86 3.19 -7.26 10.69
C VAL A 86 4.35 -8.11 11.21
N PHE A 87 4.84 -9.07 10.43
CA PHE A 87 6.00 -9.86 10.81
C PHE A 87 7.24 -8.98 11.02
N GLU A 88 7.55 -8.11 10.05
CA GLU A 88 8.75 -7.27 10.10
C GLU A 88 8.69 -6.18 11.19
N THR A 89 7.48 -5.77 11.59
CA THR A 89 7.27 -4.79 12.67
C THR A 89 7.41 -5.40 14.06
N TYR A 90 6.97 -6.65 14.23
CA TYR A 90 7.01 -7.34 15.52
C TYR A 90 8.22 -8.25 15.72
N LYS A 91 8.96 -8.60 14.65
CA LYS A 91 10.14 -9.45 14.77
C LYS A 91 11.22 -8.82 15.65
N GLU A 92 11.88 -9.67 16.43
CA GLU A 92 13.09 -9.36 17.15
C GLU A 92 14.16 -10.38 16.74
N GLY A 93 15.08 -9.96 15.86
CA GLY A 93 15.92 -10.87 15.11
C GLY A 93 15.10 -11.55 14.01
N ASP A 94 15.04 -12.88 14.04
CA ASP A 94 14.39 -13.69 13.01
C ASP A 94 12.97 -14.17 13.39
N MET A 95 12.51 -13.89 14.62
CA MET A 95 11.21 -14.37 15.11
C MET A 95 10.44 -13.30 15.91
N ILE A 96 9.11 -13.45 15.97
CA ILE A 96 8.24 -12.67 16.85
C ILE A 96 8.30 -13.28 18.26
N LYS A 97 8.54 -12.47 19.29
CA LYS A 97 8.61 -12.94 20.70
C LYS A 97 7.35 -12.65 21.52
N ASP A 98 6.51 -11.71 21.08
CA ASP A 98 5.28 -11.35 21.77
C ASP A 98 4.17 -12.32 21.37
N ASP A 99 3.66 -13.09 22.34
CA ASP A 99 2.58 -14.08 22.14
C ASP A 99 1.34 -13.43 21.49
N ALA A 100 0.99 -12.20 21.89
CA ALA A 100 -0.13 -11.48 21.31
C ALA A 100 0.12 -11.07 19.85
N ALA A 101 1.38 -10.84 19.46
CA ALA A 101 1.76 -10.58 18.08
C ALA A 101 1.81 -11.87 17.25
N ILE A 102 2.22 -13.00 17.84
CA ILE A 102 2.17 -14.32 17.20
C ILE A 102 0.72 -14.67 16.85
N GLU A 103 -0.20 -14.54 17.81
CA GLU A 103 -1.62 -14.85 17.59
C GLU A 103 -2.22 -13.95 16.50
N ARG A 104 -1.92 -12.64 16.54
CA ARG A 104 -2.38 -11.70 15.51
C ARG A 104 -1.84 -12.06 14.13
N HIS A 105 -0.55 -12.37 14.02
CA HIS A 105 0.07 -12.76 12.76
C HIS A 105 -0.55 -14.05 12.20
N ALA A 106 -0.81 -15.06 13.04
CA ALA A 106 -1.47 -16.29 12.63
C ALA A 106 -2.89 -16.04 12.08
N LYS A 107 -3.69 -15.21 12.76
CA LYS A 107 -5.03 -14.83 12.29
C LYS A 107 -5.01 -14.06 10.97
N ILE A 108 -4.01 -13.20 10.76
CA ILE A 108 -3.83 -12.49 9.49
C ILE A 108 -3.62 -13.49 8.35
N LEU A 109 -2.75 -14.48 8.54
CA LEU A 109 -2.51 -15.51 7.53
C LEU A 109 -3.78 -16.30 7.21
N GLU A 110 -4.53 -16.73 8.24
CA GLU A 110 -5.79 -17.47 8.07
C GLU A 110 -6.83 -16.67 7.26
N ILE A 111 -7.00 -15.38 7.57
CA ILE A 111 -7.98 -14.53 6.88
C ILE A 111 -7.55 -14.25 5.44
N MET A 112 -6.25 -14.04 5.19
CA MET A 112 -5.72 -13.84 3.84
C MET A 112 -5.87 -15.09 2.97
N GLU A 113 -5.70 -16.28 3.56
CA GLU A 113 -5.87 -17.56 2.85
C GLU A 113 -7.35 -17.85 2.57
N ALA A 114 -8.23 -17.61 3.53
CA ALA A 114 -9.67 -17.80 3.36
C ALA A 114 -10.29 -16.77 2.40
N ASN A 115 -9.79 -15.54 2.38
CA ASN A 115 -10.35 -14.42 1.61
C ASN A 115 -9.24 -13.66 0.86
N PRO A 116 -8.75 -14.18 -0.27
CA PRO A 116 -7.65 -13.57 -1.02
C PRO A 116 -7.98 -12.19 -1.62
N ASN A 117 -9.27 -11.85 -1.71
CA ASN A 117 -9.74 -10.57 -2.26
C ASN A 117 -9.83 -9.47 -1.20
N PHE A 118 -9.59 -9.76 0.08
CA PHE A 118 -9.65 -8.74 1.12
C PHE A 118 -8.51 -7.74 0.96
N THR A 119 -8.87 -6.47 1.08
CA THR A 119 -7.91 -5.38 1.16
C THR A 119 -7.15 -5.43 2.49
N ALA A 120 -5.99 -4.78 2.51
CA ALA A 120 -5.16 -4.71 3.70
C ALA A 120 -5.90 -4.17 4.93
N LEU A 121 -6.86 -3.27 4.74
CA LEU A 121 -7.66 -2.73 5.84
C LEU A 121 -8.71 -3.73 6.34
N GLU A 122 -9.40 -4.44 5.43
CA GLU A 122 -10.44 -5.42 5.79
C GLU A 122 -9.86 -6.59 6.60
N VAL A 123 -8.67 -7.07 6.22
CA VAL A 123 -7.96 -8.11 6.99
C VAL A 123 -7.70 -7.66 8.43
N VAL A 124 -7.35 -6.38 8.61
CA VAL A 124 -7.03 -5.81 9.92
C VAL A 124 -8.30 -5.58 10.73
N GLU A 125 -9.35 -5.07 10.09
CA GLU A 125 -10.65 -4.83 10.72
C GLU A 125 -11.32 -6.14 11.16
N ALA A 126 -11.11 -7.24 10.43
CA ALA A 126 -11.60 -8.56 10.82
C ALA A 126 -10.99 -9.07 12.14
N ILE A 127 -9.79 -8.63 12.52
CA ILE A 127 -9.10 -9.08 13.75
C ILE A 127 -9.26 -8.08 14.89
N LEU A 128 -9.10 -6.79 14.58
CA LEU A 128 -9.01 -5.72 15.58
C LEU A 128 -10.27 -4.85 15.64
N GLY A 129 -11.27 -5.15 14.82
CA GLY A 129 -12.46 -4.33 14.65
C GLY A 129 -12.22 -3.07 13.80
N GLU A 130 -13.28 -2.31 13.59
CA GLU A 130 -13.29 -1.09 12.78
C GLU A 130 -12.18 -0.11 13.19
N GLN A 131 -11.35 0.32 12.22
CA GLN A 131 -10.23 1.21 12.49
C GLN A 131 -10.66 2.68 12.37
N LYS A 132 -10.59 3.42 13.49
CA LYS A 132 -10.98 4.85 13.55
C LYS A 132 -9.95 5.77 12.90
N CYS A 133 -10.40 6.98 12.56
CA CYS A 133 -9.59 8.04 11.95
C CYS A 133 -8.37 8.41 12.81
N GLY A 134 -7.18 8.03 12.37
CA GLY A 134 -5.92 8.49 12.99
C GLY A 134 -4.74 7.59 12.65
N HIS A 135 -4.90 6.28 12.84
CA HIS A 135 -3.89 5.28 12.52
C HIS A 135 -4.51 3.88 12.54
N VAL A 136 -3.96 2.98 11.75
CA VAL A 136 -4.32 1.56 11.76
C VAL A 136 -3.42 0.83 12.76
N ILE A 137 -4.02 0.15 13.74
CA ILE A 137 -3.34 -0.39 14.93
C ILE A 137 -2.20 -1.37 14.57
N CYS A 138 -2.38 -2.20 13.54
CA CYS A 138 -1.38 -3.19 13.13
C CYS A 138 -0.19 -2.60 12.37
N PHE A 139 -0.33 -1.39 11.82
CA PHE A 139 0.70 -0.70 11.04
C PHE A 139 1.39 0.41 11.85
N GLY A 140 1.25 0.42 13.18
CA GLY A 140 1.87 1.44 14.03
C GLY A 140 1.44 2.88 13.69
N GLY A 141 2.08 3.86 14.33
CA GLY A 141 1.82 5.28 14.03
C GLY A 141 2.28 5.62 12.61
N GLY A 142 1.36 6.06 11.74
CA GLY A 142 1.69 6.64 10.43
C GLY A 142 0.75 6.29 9.28
N LEU A 143 0.17 5.09 9.25
CA LEU A 143 -0.78 4.67 8.21
C LEU A 143 -2.21 4.92 8.67
N ARG A 144 -2.96 5.79 7.99
CA ARG A 144 -4.37 6.07 8.33
C ARG A 144 -5.29 5.14 7.53
N PRO A 145 -6.45 4.77 8.07
CA PRO A 145 -7.43 3.97 7.32
C PRO A 145 -7.77 4.58 5.95
N LYS A 146 -7.88 5.91 5.84
CA LYS A 146 -8.14 6.58 4.56
C LYS A 146 -7.04 6.40 3.51
N ASP A 147 -5.79 6.23 3.94
CA ASP A 147 -4.66 6.03 3.02
C ASP A 147 -4.67 4.58 2.47
N LEU A 148 -5.37 3.66 3.14
CA LEU A 148 -5.61 2.28 2.67
C LEU A 148 -6.93 2.14 1.89
N LYS A 149 -7.93 2.97 2.20
CA LYS A 149 -9.19 3.05 1.45
C LYS A 149 -9.02 3.72 0.08
N SER A 150 -7.91 4.43 -0.16
CA SER A 150 -7.77 5.32 -1.33
C SER A 150 -7.14 4.70 -2.57
N SER A 151 -7.21 3.39 -2.78
CA SER A 151 -7.09 2.82 -4.13
C SER A 151 -8.42 2.86 -4.91
N THR A 152 -9.51 3.36 -4.30
CA THR A 152 -10.80 3.61 -4.96
C THR A 152 -11.30 5.06 -4.83
N SER A 153 -10.50 5.98 -4.28
CA SER A 153 -10.82 7.41 -4.27
C SER A 153 -9.75 8.19 -5.02
N THR A 154 -9.78 8.03 -6.33
CA THR A 154 -8.88 8.61 -7.29
C THR A 154 -9.05 10.13 -7.37
N THR A 155 -7.93 10.84 -7.46
CA THR A 155 -7.87 12.08 -8.22
C THR A 155 -8.22 11.79 -9.68
N ASN A 156 -9.35 12.33 -10.15
CA ASN A 156 -10.00 12.32 -11.49
C ASN A 156 -9.23 11.97 -12.78
N ALA A 157 -7.89 11.94 -12.82
CA ALA A 157 -7.10 11.66 -14.01
C ALA A 157 -6.94 10.16 -14.30
N ASN A 158 -6.91 9.28 -13.29
CA ASN A 158 -6.71 7.84 -13.51
C ASN A 158 -8.03 7.08 -13.71
N ASP A 159 -9.18 7.62 -13.28
CA ASP A 159 -10.49 6.98 -13.48
C ASP A 159 -10.89 6.98 -14.97
N ALA A 160 -10.65 8.09 -15.67
CA ALA A 160 -10.97 8.19 -17.09
C ALA A 160 -10.13 7.23 -17.95
N ASP A 161 -8.86 7.01 -17.59
CA ASP A 161 -7.99 6.07 -18.31
C ASP A 161 -8.38 4.61 -17.99
N LEU A 162 -8.76 4.33 -16.74
CA LEU A 162 -9.23 3.00 -16.33
C LEU A 162 -10.58 2.65 -16.98
N GLU A 163 -11.52 3.59 -17.02
CA GLU A 163 -12.79 3.43 -17.73
C GLU A 163 -12.57 3.23 -19.23
N ALA A 164 -11.63 3.95 -19.84
CA ALA A 164 -11.27 3.76 -21.24
C ALA A 164 -10.66 2.36 -21.50
N GLN A 165 -9.84 1.86 -20.59
CA GLN A 165 -9.27 0.51 -20.68
C GLN A 165 -10.34 -0.57 -20.51
N LEU A 166 -11.26 -0.41 -19.57
CA LEU A 166 -12.39 -1.32 -19.39
C LEU A 166 -13.27 -1.37 -20.64
N ARG A 167 -13.64 -0.20 -21.18
CA ARG A 167 -14.43 -0.12 -22.41
C ARG A 167 -13.75 -0.80 -23.60
N ARG A 168 -12.43 -0.61 -23.76
CA ARG A 168 -11.65 -1.32 -24.79
C ARG A 168 -11.65 -2.83 -24.58
N SER A 169 -11.49 -3.28 -23.33
CA SER A 169 -11.52 -4.72 -23.02
C SER A 169 -12.88 -5.34 -23.30
N ASP A 170 -13.97 -4.61 -23.05
CA ASP A 170 -15.33 -5.08 -23.33
C ASP A 170 -15.59 -5.13 -24.84
N GLU A 171 -15.19 -4.08 -25.59
CA GLU A 171 -15.24 -4.06 -27.06
C GLU A 171 -14.45 -5.23 -27.68
N GLU A 172 -13.24 -5.52 -27.17
CA GLU A 172 -12.42 -6.64 -27.64
C GLU A 172 -13.07 -8.00 -27.34
N LYS A 173 -13.67 -8.17 -26.15
CA LYS A 173 -14.39 -9.40 -25.80
C LYS A 173 -15.61 -9.62 -26.69
N GLU A 174 -16.38 -8.59 -26.99
CA GLU A 174 -17.52 -8.69 -27.90
C GLU A 174 -17.08 -9.06 -29.32
N ALA A 175 -16.03 -8.40 -29.84
CA ALA A 175 -15.47 -8.72 -31.15
C ALA A 175 -14.95 -10.17 -31.22
N LEU A 176 -14.24 -10.62 -30.18
CA LEU A 176 -13.77 -12.01 -30.09
C LEU A 176 -14.95 -12.99 -30.03
N GLN A 177 -16.01 -12.70 -29.28
CA GLN A 177 -17.20 -13.54 -29.24
C GLN A 177 -17.86 -13.67 -30.61
N GLN A 178 -17.97 -12.57 -31.37
CA GLN A 178 -18.51 -12.59 -32.73
C GLN A 178 -17.67 -13.47 -33.66
N THR A 179 -16.35 -13.31 -33.67
CA THR A 179 -15.46 -14.15 -34.50
C THR A 179 -15.53 -15.62 -34.12
N VAL A 180 -15.67 -15.94 -32.83
CA VAL A 180 -15.85 -17.32 -32.36
C VAL A 180 -17.18 -17.91 -32.82
N THR A 181 -18.26 -17.12 -32.85
CA THR A 181 -19.54 -17.59 -33.39
C THR A 181 -19.48 -17.84 -34.89
N GLU A 182 -18.89 -16.93 -35.67
CA GLU A 182 -18.72 -17.10 -37.12
C GLU A 182 -17.83 -18.31 -37.46
N LEU A 183 -16.73 -18.49 -36.73
CA LEU A 183 -15.86 -19.65 -36.90
C LEU A 183 -16.56 -20.97 -36.53
N LYS A 184 -17.45 -20.96 -35.54
CA LYS A 184 -18.25 -22.15 -35.23
C LYS A 184 -19.18 -22.51 -36.38
N ASP A 185 -19.90 -21.53 -36.93
CA ASP A 185 -20.84 -21.76 -38.02
C ASP A 185 -20.12 -22.32 -39.27
N THR A 186 -19.00 -21.72 -39.65
CA THR A 186 -18.19 -22.21 -40.79
C THR A 186 -17.63 -23.62 -40.56
N VAL A 187 -17.18 -23.94 -39.33
CA VAL A 187 -16.72 -25.29 -38.99
C VAL A 187 -17.87 -26.29 -39.04
N THR A 188 -19.09 -25.91 -38.63
CA THR A 188 -20.25 -26.80 -38.74
C THR A 188 -20.63 -27.08 -40.20
N GLU A 189 -20.62 -26.05 -41.06
CA GLU A 189 -20.91 -26.20 -42.49
C GLU A 189 -19.87 -27.13 -43.17
N GLN A 190 -18.58 -26.91 -42.92
CA GLN A 190 -17.52 -27.78 -43.43
C GLN A 190 -17.63 -29.23 -42.90
N ALA A 191 -18.08 -29.42 -41.66
CA ALA A 191 -18.30 -30.75 -41.11
C ALA A 191 -19.44 -31.49 -41.83
N GLU A 192 -20.52 -30.77 -42.18
CA GLU A 192 -21.62 -31.32 -42.98
C GLU A 192 -21.19 -31.66 -44.41
N GLU A 193 -20.41 -30.79 -45.06
CA GLU A 193 -19.84 -31.05 -46.38
C GLU A 193 -18.93 -32.29 -46.38
N MET A 194 -18.03 -32.39 -45.39
CA MET A 194 -17.17 -33.56 -45.24
C MET A 194 -17.97 -34.84 -44.98
N ALA A 195 -19.06 -34.77 -44.20
CA ALA A 195 -19.93 -35.92 -43.96
C ALA A 195 -20.63 -36.39 -45.25
N ASN A 196 -21.12 -35.44 -46.06
CA ASN A 196 -21.73 -35.73 -47.35
C ASN A 196 -20.73 -36.35 -48.33
N MET A 197 -19.55 -35.74 -48.48
CA MET A 197 -18.49 -36.26 -49.35
C MET A 197 -18.03 -37.66 -48.91
N LYS A 198 -17.92 -37.90 -47.59
CA LYS A 198 -17.58 -39.21 -47.05
C LYS A 198 -18.64 -40.26 -47.37
N ALA A 199 -19.92 -39.90 -47.33
CA ALA A 199 -21.01 -40.80 -47.73
C ALA A 199 -20.97 -41.15 -49.22
N GLU A 200 -20.64 -40.19 -50.08
CA GLU A 200 -20.46 -40.43 -51.52
C GLU A 200 -19.24 -41.31 -51.82
N MET A 201 -18.09 -41.03 -51.19
CA MET A 201 -16.90 -41.88 -51.34
C MET A 201 -17.19 -43.33 -50.90
N LYS A 202 -17.95 -43.52 -49.82
CA LYS A 202 -18.33 -44.86 -49.38
C LYS A 202 -19.18 -45.59 -50.41
N LYS A 203 -20.15 -44.91 -51.05
CA LYS A 203 -20.96 -45.49 -52.14
C LYS A 203 -20.09 -45.87 -53.34
N LEU A 204 -19.15 -45.02 -53.73
CA LEU A 204 -18.21 -45.31 -54.83
C LEU A 204 -17.32 -46.51 -54.50
N GLN A 205 -16.85 -46.61 -53.25
CA GLN A 205 -16.04 -47.74 -52.79
C GLN A 205 -16.83 -49.05 -52.84
N GLU A 206 -18.08 -49.07 -52.38
CA GLU A 206 -18.96 -50.24 -52.47
C GLU A 206 -19.23 -50.66 -53.93
N LEU A 207 -19.45 -49.69 -54.84
CA LEU A 207 -19.57 -49.98 -56.27
C LEU A 207 -18.29 -50.56 -56.87
N PHE A 208 -17.13 -50.04 -56.47
CA PHE A 208 -15.84 -50.55 -56.92
C PHE A 208 -15.61 -51.99 -56.45
N GLU A 209 -15.82 -52.28 -55.16
CA GLU A 209 -15.70 -53.63 -54.59
C GLU A 209 -16.66 -54.64 -55.26
N THR A 210 -17.92 -54.24 -55.51
CA THR A 210 -18.89 -55.11 -56.20
C THR A 210 -18.59 -55.34 -57.68
N SER A 211 -17.82 -54.46 -58.32
CA SER A 211 -17.34 -54.64 -59.69
C SER A 211 -16.17 -55.63 -59.76
N GLN A 212 -15.24 -55.55 -58.81
CA GLN A 212 -14.09 -56.46 -58.71
C GLN A 212 -14.53 -57.90 -58.39
N ASN A 213 -15.48 -58.07 -57.47
CA ASN A 213 -16.04 -59.39 -57.13
C ASN A 213 -16.87 -60.04 -58.25
N ARG A 214 -17.27 -59.29 -59.30
CA ARG A 214 -18.00 -59.83 -60.45
C ARG A 214 -17.09 -60.33 -61.57
N GLN A 215 -15.79 -60.03 -61.53
CA GLN A 215 -14.81 -60.41 -62.55
C GLN A 215 -13.97 -61.64 -62.17
N HIS A 216 -14.23 -62.22 -61.00
CA HIS A 216 -13.70 -63.51 -60.54
C HIS A 216 -14.81 -64.55 -60.44
#